data_AF-A0A4Q6BV28-F1
#
_entry.id   AF-A0A4Q6BV28-F1
#
_cell.length_a   1.000
_cell.length_b   1.000
_cell.length_c   1.000
_cell.angle_alpha   90.00
_cell.angle_beta   90.00
_cell.angle_gamma   90.00
#
_symmetry.space_group_name_H-M   'P 1'
#
loop_
_entity.id
_entity.type
_entity.pdbx_description
1 polymer ?
#
loop_
_entity_poly.entity_id
_entity_poly.type
_entity_poly.pdbx_seq_one_letter_code
_entity_poly.pdbx_strand_id
1 'polypeptide(L)'
;MGIIESGQGHLPDSIAQHPVPQAEADNPAEVDFSPTDAPETILELSAACSRFVQGKYGVPLDFTGDTLSLVDQYVREARESVKKEPATFDLVAYAIGGYLGEVMRRTFGGEWFVEGEPLQYRLYFTRVKLSTNPLGLAREALLEADDPEFHSSLAVDPKYRAFVEERLKDVQPVPEEEYYLPSTRFDTAAFIVELLHAKMAADGVPPARYTRIDY
;
A
#
# COMPACT_ATOMS: atom_id res chain seq x y z
N MET A 1 48.96 -6.91 -85.78
CA MET A 1 49.02 -5.49 -86.18
C MET A 1 47.83 -4.86 -85.46
N GLY A 2 47.93 -4.33 -84.24
CA GLY A 2 48.87 -3.30 -83.75
C GLY A 2 48.24 -1.91 -84.02
N ILE A 3 48.19 -0.91 -83.13
CA ILE A 3 48.95 -0.57 -81.90
C ILE A 3 48.11 0.39 -81.01
N ILE A 4 48.22 0.26 -79.66
CA ILE A 4 48.31 1.26 -78.54
C ILE A 4 47.85 2.74 -78.87
N GLU A 5 47.07 3.52 -78.08
CA GLU A 5 47.07 3.71 -76.60
C GLU A 5 45.80 4.35 -75.93
N SER A 6 45.82 4.36 -74.59
CA SER A 6 45.07 4.90 -73.43
C SER A 6 44.34 6.26 -73.41
N GLY A 7 43.41 6.38 -72.43
CA GLY A 7 42.91 7.65 -71.85
C GLY A 7 42.13 7.43 -70.53
N GLN A 8 42.70 7.81 -69.38
CA GLN A 8 42.09 7.62 -68.04
C GLN A 8 41.05 8.70 -67.70
N GLY A 9 40.01 8.32 -66.96
CA GLY A 9 39.11 9.24 -66.24
C GLY A 9 38.63 8.59 -64.95
N HIS A 10 39.16 9.04 -63.81
CA HIS A 10 38.86 8.49 -62.47
C HIS A 10 38.37 9.63 -61.58
N LEU A 11 37.14 9.52 -61.08
CA LEU A 11 36.73 9.60 -59.67
C LEU A 11 35.18 9.52 -59.56
N PRO A 12 34.62 9.12 -58.41
CA PRO A 12 33.22 8.76 -58.25
C PRO A 12 32.37 9.92 -57.72
N ASP A 13 31.06 9.68 -57.51
CA ASP A 13 30.48 10.12 -56.24
C ASP A 13 29.42 9.14 -55.71
N SER A 14 29.64 8.74 -54.46
CA SER A 14 28.74 7.88 -53.69
C SER A 14 27.71 8.78 -53.01
N ILE A 15 26.42 8.58 -53.28
CA ILE A 15 25.36 9.27 -52.52
C ILE A 15 25.36 8.69 -51.10
N ALA A 16 26.06 9.36 -50.19
CA ALA A 16 26.07 9.02 -48.78
C ALA A 16 24.65 9.15 -48.21
N GLN A 17 24.06 8.02 -47.83
CA GLN A 17 22.87 8.01 -46.99
C GLN A 17 23.27 8.53 -45.62
N HIS A 18 22.93 9.79 -45.33
CA HIS A 18 22.99 10.31 -43.97
C HIS A 18 22.02 9.49 -43.10
N PRO A 19 22.46 8.90 -41.97
CA PRO A 19 21.55 8.32 -41.01
C PRO A 19 20.69 9.46 -40.46
N VAL A 20 19.37 9.36 -40.62
CA VAL A 20 18.46 10.18 -39.82
C VAL A 20 18.68 9.72 -38.37
N PRO A 21 19.09 10.60 -37.44
CA PRO A 21 19.16 10.21 -36.04
C PRO A 21 17.72 9.88 -35.60
N GLN A 22 17.48 8.60 -35.33
CA GLN A 22 16.29 8.21 -34.59
C GLN A 22 16.42 8.87 -33.23
N ALA A 23 15.64 9.93 -33.01
CA ALA A 23 15.42 10.45 -31.68
C ALA A 23 14.80 9.29 -30.88
N GLU A 24 15.58 8.71 -29.99
CA GLU A 24 15.05 7.83 -28.94
C GLU A 24 13.99 8.67 -28.23
N ALA A 25 12.72 8.32 -28.44
CA ALA A 25 11.64 8.90 -27.68
C ALA A 25 11.91 8.49 -26.24
N ASP A 26 12.22 9.48 -25.40
CA ASP A 26 12.42 9.35 -23.97
C ASP A 26 11.08 8.91 -23.35
N ASN A 27 10.82 7.61 -23.47
CA ASN A 27 9.61 6.97 -22.97
C ASN A 27 9.75 7.01 -21.45
N PRO A 28 8.92 7.78 -20.73
CA PRO A 28 9.08 7.94 -19.29
C PRO A 28 9.03 6.55 -18.66
N ALA A 29 10.12 6.17 -17.99
CA ALA A 29 10.33 4.81 -17.53
C ALA A 29 9.08 4.29 -16.82
N GLU A 30 8.55 3.16 -17.30
CA GLU A 30 7.33 2.58 -16.72
C GLU A 30 7.56 2.35 -15.23
N VAL A 31 6.79 3.07 -14.41
CA VAL A 31 6.92 3.00 -12.96
C VAL A 31 6.47 1.60 -12.54
N ASP A 32 7.42 0.78 -12.13
CA ASP A 32 7.11 -0.55 -11.63
C ASP A 32 6.24 -0.43 -10.37
N PHE A 33 5.05 -1.03 -10.40
CA PHE A 33 4.15 -1.17 -9.25
C PHE A 33 4.03 -2.64 -8.79
N SER A 34 4.98 -3.50 -9.16
CA SER A 34 5.03 -4.89 -8.72
C SER A 34 5.00 -4.99 -7.18
N PRO A 35 4.20 -5.90 -6.60
CA PRO A 35 4.19 -6.12 -5.16
C PRO A 35 5.57 -6.60 -4.70
N THR A 36 6.11 -5.96 -3.66
CA THR A 36 7.16 -6.56 -2.85
C THR A 36 6.57 -7.68 -1.98
N ASP A 37 7.36 -8.69 -1.64
CA ASP A 37 6.91 -9.69 -0.66
C ASP A 37 6.86 -9.08 0.75
N ALA A 38 5.92 -9.55 1.57
CA ALA A 38 5.82 -9.12 2.96
C ALA A 38 6.87 -9.82 3.83
N PRO A 39 7.44 -9.15 4.85
CA PRO A 39 8.37 -9.78 5.79
C PRO A 39 7.76 -10.98 6.51
N GLU A 40 8.59 -11.98 6.81
CA GLU A 40 8.17 -13.26 7.39
C GLU A 40 7.32 -13.09 8.67
N THR A 41 7.73 -12.20 9.59
CA THR A 41 6.97 -11.85 10.80
C THR A 41 5.52 -11.42 10.51
N ILE A 42 5.30 -10.65 9.44
CA ILE A 42 3.95 -10.21 9.05
C ILE A 42 3.15 -11.37 8.45
N LEU A 43 3.80 -12.24 7.66
CA LEU A 43 3.16 -13.44 7.12
C LEU A 43 2.73 -14.40 8.25
N GLU A 44 3.56 -14.56 9.29
CA GLU A 44 3.24 -15.36 10.47
C GLU A 44 2.06 -14.79 11.27
N LEU A 45 2.05 -13.48 11.54
CA LEU A 45 0.94 -12.79 12.22
C LEU A 45 -0.36 -12.90 11.43
N SER A 46 -0.29 -12.67 10.12
CA SER A 46 -1.45 -12.80 9.21
C SER A 46 -2.00 -14.22 9.19
N ALA A 47 -1.12 -15.22 9.12
CA ALA A 47 -1.50 -16.63 9.20
C ALA A 47 -2.08 -17.01 10.58
N ALA A 48 -1.64 -16.37 11.66
CA ALA A 48 -2.23 -16.55 12.98
C ALA A 48 -3.68 -16.04 13.02
N CYS A 49 -3.96 -14.85 12.49
CA CYS A 49 -5.33 -14.34 12.37
C CYS A 49 -6.21 -15.27 11.55
N SER A 50 -5.75 -15.69 10.37
CA SER A 50 -6.48 -16.64 9.52
C SER A 50 -6.80 -17.94 10.27
N ARG A 51 -5.87 -18.49 11.06
CA ARG A 51 -6.11 -19.67 11.90
C ARG A 51 -7.13 -19.39 13.02
N PHE A 52 -7.09 -18.23 13.65
CA PHE A 52 -8.04 -17.85 14.72
C PHE A 52 -9.47 -17.70 14.19
N VAL A 53 -9.64 -16.99 13.08
CA VAL A 53 -10.96 -16.75 12.45
C VAL A 53 -11.50 -18.04 11.84
N GLN A 54 -10.68 -18.80 11.11
CA GLN A 54 -11.09 -20.10 10.55
C GLN A 54 -11.41 -21.11 11.65
N GLY A 55 -10.62 -21.16 12.73
CA GLY A 55 -10.87 -22.05 13.87
C GLY A 55 -12.17 -21.72 14.60
N LYS A 56 -12.65 -20.48 14.52
CA LYS A 56 -13.89 -20.04 15.19
C LYS A 56 -15.14 -20.17 14.32
N TYR A 57 -15.06 -19.79 13.04
CA TYR A 57 -16.22 -19.73 12.15
C TYR A 57 -16.23 -20.80 11.04
N GLY A 58 -15.15 -21.57 10.89
CA GLY A 58 -15.01 -22.60 9.84
C GLY A 58 -14.76 -22.06 8.42
N VAL A 59 -14.74 -20.74 8.25
CA VAL A 59 -14.55 -20.06 6.97
C VAL A 59 -13.10 -19.55 6.86
N PRO A 60 -12.37 -19.83 5.76
CA PRO A 60 -11.04 -19.28 5.53
C PRO A 60 -11.12 -17.79 5.16
N LEU A 61 -10.13 -17.03 5.62
CA LEU A 61 -9.86 -15.67 5.16
C LEU A 61 -9.09 -15.69 3.82
N ASP A 62 -9.40 -14.76 2.92
CA ASP A 62 -8.90 -14.77 1.52
C ASP A 62 -7.95 -13.61 1.17
N PHE A 63 -7.71 -12.70 2.11
CA PHE A 63 -6.91 -11.47 1.98
C PHE A 63 -7.54 -10.38 1.10
N THR A 64 -8.88 -10.38 0.98
CA THR A 64 -9.66 -9.29 0.38
C THR A 64 -10.36 -8.44 1.45
N GLY A 65 -10.90 -7.29 1.05
CA GLY A 65 -11.75 -6.47 1.92
C GLY A 65 -13.04 -7.19 2.34
N ASP A 66 -13.60 -8.03 1.48
CA ASP A 66 -14.89 -8.71 1.70
C ASP A 66 -14.86 -9.60 2.95
N THR A 67 -13.74 -10.26 3.22
CA THR A 67 -13.58 -11.12 4.41
C THR A 67 -13.20 -10.37 5.70
N LEU A 68 -12.97 -9.05 5.66
CA LEU A 68 -12.77 -8.24 6.88
C LEU A 68 -14.00 -8.26 7.80
N SER A 69 -15.21 -8.43 7.26
CA SER A 69 -16.43 -8.60 8.05
C SER A 69 -16.36 -9.76 9.07
N LEU A 70 -15.65 -10.84 8.74
CA LEU A 70 -15.38 -11.96 9.65
C LEU A 70 -14.35 -11.59 10.73
N VAL A 71 -13.39 -10.74 10.39
CA VAL A 71 -12.39 -10.19 11.32
C VAL A 71 -13.04 -9.21 12.30
N ASP A 72 -13.99 -8.38 11.85
CA ASP A 72 -14.76 -7.47 12.71
C ASP A 72 -15.59 -8.25 13.73
N GLN A 73 -16.26 -9.32 13.30
CA GLN A 73 -17.01 -10.20 14.19
C GLN A 73 -16.06 -10.90 15.18
N TYR A 74 -14.89 -11.33 14.73
CA TYR A 74 -13.85 -11.87 15.61
C TYR A 74 -13.37 -10.84 16.65
N VAL A 75 -13.11 -9.59 16.24
CA VAL A 75 -12.73 -8.47 17.13
C VAL A 75 -13.78 -8.27 18.23
N ARG A 76 -15.06 -8.16 17.87
CA ARG A 76 -16.15 -7.95 18.85
C ARG A 76 -16.17 -9.03 19.93
N GLU A 77 -15.96 -10.29 19.55
CA GLU A 77 -15.89 -11.42 20.50
C GLU A 77 -14.54 -11.54 21.22
N ALA A 78 -13.46 -11.07 20.59
CA ALA A 78 -12.12 -11.06 21.15
C ALA A 78 -11.99 -10.02 22.28
N ARG A 79 -12.66 -8.86 22.19
CA ARG A 79 -12.77 -7.84 23.27
C ARG A 79 -13.07 -8.49 24.62
N GLU A 80 -14.10 -9.34 24.68
CA GLU A 80 -14.51 -10.05 25.89
C GLU A 80 -13.62 -11.23 26.28
N SER A 81 -12.80 -11.72 25.35
CA SER A 81 -11.84 -12.80 25.59
C SER A 81 -10.54 -12.25 26.19
N VAL A 82 -9.98 -11.18 25.61
CA VAL A 82 -8.75 -10.53 26.11
C VAL A 82 -8.98 -9.82 27.46
N LYS A 83 -10.19 -9.35 27.76
CA LYS A 83 -10.56 -8.88 29.11
C LYS A 83 -10.45 -9.98 30.19
N LYS A 84 -10.71 -11.25 29.82
CA LYS A 84 -10.63 -12.41 30.73
C LYS A 84 -9.22 -12.98 30.81
N GLU A 85 -8.46 -12.90 29.72
CA GLU A 85 -7.08 -13.38 29.65
C GLU A 85 -6.15 -12.29 29.05
N PRO A 86 -5.80 -11.23 29.80
CA PRO A 86 -5.03 -10.09 29.27
C PRO A 86 -3.66 -10.45 28.68
N ALA A 87 -3.07 -11.57 29.10
CA ALA A 87 -1.82 -12.09 28.53
C ALA A 87 -1.92 -12.45 27.03
N THR A 88 -3.14 -12.62 26.49
CA THR A 88 -3.37 -12.88 25.06
C THR A 88 -3.52 -11.61 24.22
N PHE A 89 -3.63 -10.43 24.84
CA PHE A 89 -4.01 -9.19 24.16
C PHE A 89 -3.09 -8.86 22.97
N ASP A 90 -1.78 -8.78 23.20
CA ASP A 90 -0.80 -8.44 22.16
C ASP A 90 -0.77 -9.49 21.03
N LEU A 91 -0.86 -10.79 21.36
CA LEU A 91 -0.90 -11.87 20.37
C LEU A 91 -2.11 -11.74 19.43
N VAL A 92 -3.29 -11.45 19.99
CA VAL A 92 -4.52 -11.29 19.22
C VAL A 92 -4.50 -10.00 18.41
N ALA A 93 -4.07 -8.89 19.02
CA ALA A 93 -3.95 -7.59 18.36
C ALA A 93 -2.97 -7.63 17.17
N TYR A 94 -1.76 -8.16 17.38
CA TYR A 94 -0.74 -8.20 16.33
C TYR A 94 -1.11 -9.15 15.20
N ALA A 95 -1.79 -10.27 15.48
CA ALA A 95 -2.32 -11.14 14.45
C ALA A 95 -3.35 -10.43 13.56
N ILE A 96 -4.36 -9.79 14.18
CA ILE A 96 -5.40 -9.04 13.47
C ILE A 96 -4.80 -7.89 12.65
N GLY A 97 -3.86 -7.15 13.24
CA GLY A 97 -3.20 -6.03 12.57
C GLY A 97 -2.29 -6.44 11.42
N GLY A 98 -1.55 -7.55 11.57
CA GLY A 98 -0.78 -8.14 10.48
C GLY A 98 -1.67 -8.50 9.29
N TYR A 99 -2.80 -9.17 9.55
CA TYR A 99 -3.77 -9.51 8.51
C TYR A 99 -4.39 -8.27 7.85
N LEU A 100 -4.88 -7.30 8.63
CA LEU A 100 -5.45 -6.05 8.10
C LEU A 100 -4.43 -5.30 7.22
N GLY A 101 -3.19 -5.20 7.68
CA GLY A 101 -2.12 -4.56 6.91
C GLY A 101 -1.76 -5.33 5.64
N GLU A 102 -1.84 -6.66 5.63
CA GLU A 102 -1.71 -7.44 4.39
C GLU A 102 -2.85 -7.19 3.41
N VAL A 103 -4.09 -7.10 3.88
CA VAL A 103 -5.24 -6.74 3.03
C VAL A 103 -5.03 -5.35 2.42
N MET A 104 -4.70 -4.35 3.25
CA MET A 104 -4.38 -2.99 2.79
C MET A 104 -3.23 -2.99 1.75
N ARG A 105 -2.12 -3.69 2.03
CA ARG A 105 -0.94 -3.75 1.16
C ARG A 105 -1.28 -4.37 -0.20
N ARG A 106 -2.07 -5.44 -0.22
CA ARG A 106 -2.48 -6.16 -1.45
C ARG A 106 -3.46 -5.34 -2.28
N THR A 107 -4.40 -4.64 -1.65
CA THR A 107 -5.39 -3.81 -2.34
C THR A 107 -4.78 -2.51 -2.90
N PHE A 108 -4.08 -1.75 -2.05
CA PHE A 108 -3.66 -0.38 -2.38
C PHE A 108 -2.23 -0.27 -2.92
N GLY A 109 -1.42 -1.31 -2.70
CA GLY A 109 0.03 -1.28 -2.91
C GLY A 109 0.73 -0.65 -1.71
N GLY A 110 1.68 -1.38 -1.13
CA GLY A 110 2.46 -0.90 0.01
C GLY A 110 3.71 -1.71 0.28
N GLU A 111 4.56 -1.17 1.15
CA GLU A 111 5.78 -1.77 1.65
C GLU A 111 5.73 -1.78 3.19
N TRP A 112 6.06 -2.93 3.79
CA TRP A 112 6.14 -3.07 5.24
C TRP A 112 7.52 -2.66 5.74
N PHE A 113 7.54 -1.76 6.71
CA PHE A 113 8.72 -1.42 7.49
C PHE A 113 8.64 -2.11 8.85
N VAL A 114 9.55 -3.04 9.08
CA VAL A 114 9.54 -3.99 10.21
C VAL A 114 10.91 -3.96 10.90
N GLU A 115 11.27 -2.79 11.43
CA GLU A 115 12.47 -2.59 12.24
C GLU A 115 12.08 -2.31 13.69
N GLY A 116 12.70 -3.01 14.65
CA GLY A 116 12.45 -2.85 16.09
C GLY A 116 11.22 -3.61 16.61
N GLU A 117 10.54 -3.01 17.58
CA GLU A 117 9.37 -3.58 18.25
C GLU A 117 8.07 -3.42 17.42
N PRO A 118 7.03 -4.26 17.63
CA PRO A 118 5.77 -4.19 16.86
C PRO A 118 5.08 -2.83 16.82
N LEU A 119 5.25 -1.99 17.86
CA LEU A 119 4.75 -0.61 17.91
C LEU A 119 5.41 0.33 16.89
N GLN A 120 6.59 -0.04 16.40
CA GLN A 120 7.39 0.71 15.42
C GLN A 120 7.08 0.30 13.97
N TYR A 121 6.35 -0.81 13.76
CA TYR A 121 6.06 -1.31 12.42
C TYR A 121 5.13 -0.36 11.68
N ARG A 122 5.40 -0.14 10.39
CA ARG A 122 4.60 0.75 9.53
C ARG A 122 4.29 0.08 8.20
N LEU A 123 3.11 0.35 7.69
CA LEU A 123 2.77 0.11 6.29
C LEU A 123 2.88 1.45 5.55
N TYR A 124 3.78 1.52 4.58
CA TYR A 124 3.96 2.67 3.69
C TYR A 124 3.29 2.40 2.36
N PHE A 125 2.32 3.22 1.94
CA PHE A 125 1.62 3.03 0.68
C PHE A 125 2.54 3.45 -0.47
N THR A 126 2.53 2.70 -1.57
CA THR A 126 3.47 2.94 -2.70
C THR A 126 2.89 3.85 -3.77
N ARG A 127 1.57 4.04 -3.84
CA ARG A 127 0.92 4.86 -4.90
C ARG A 127 0.54 6.28 -4.47
N VAL A 128 0.41 6.49 -3.16
CA VAL A 128 0.15 7.78 -2.50
C VAL A 128 1.00 7.86 -1.24
N LYS A 129 1.36 9.08 -0.80
CA LYS A 129 1.99 9.28 0.52
C LYS A 129 0.96 9.15 1.64
N LEU A 130 0.79 7.91 2.09
CA LEU A 130 -0.09 7.49 3.17
C LEU A 130 0.62 6.41 3.99
N SER A 131 0.62 6.54 5.32
CA SER A 131 1.16 5.53 6.21
C SER A 131 0.25 5.25 7.40
N THR A 132 0.44 4.11 8.04
CA THR A 132 -0.30 3.70 9.25
C THR A 132 0.49 2.62 9.99
N ASN A 133 0.11 2.36 11.24
CA ASN A 133 0.47 1.15 11.96
C ASN A 133 -0.76 0.23 12.09
N PRO A 134 -0.93 -0.80 11.23
CA PRO A 134 -2.06 -1.72 11.30
C PRO A 134 -2.13 -2.53 12.59
N LEU A 135 -1.00 -2.77 13.26
CA LEU A 135 -0.96 -3.43 14.57
C LEU A 135 -1.52 -2.49 15.65
N GLY A 136 -1.28 -1.18 15.53
CA GLY A 136 -1.94 -0.15 16.33
C GLY A 136 -3.45 -0.13 16.14
N LEU A 137 -3.91 -0.08 14.88
CA LEU A 137 -5.33 -0.08 14.54
C LEU A 137 -6.08 -1.29 15.15
N ALA A 138 -5.44 -2.47 15.16
CA ALA A 138 -6.02 -3.66 15.77
C ALA A 138 -6.05 -3.64 17.31
N ARG A 139 -5.13 -2.92 17.97
CA ARG A 139 -5.20 -2.68 19.42
C ARG A 139 -6.36 -1.75 19.75
N GLU A 140 -6.50 -0.66 19.02
CA GLU A 140 -7.63 0.28 19.16
C GLU A 140 -8.96 -0.45 18.94
N ALA A 141 -9.02 -1.35 17.96
CA ALA A 141 -10.17 -2.21 17.70
C ALA A 141 -10.54 -3.12 18.90
N LEU A 142 -9.58 -3.56 19.70
CA LEU A 142 -9.79 -4.41 20.88
C LEU A 142 -9.99 -3.61 22.18
N LEU A 143 -9.52 -2.36 22.23
CA LEU A 143 -9.67 -1.45 23.38
C LEU A 143 -10.92 -0.57 23.29
N GLU A 144 -11.44 -0.34 22.08
CA GLU A 144 -12.48 0.66 21.78
C GLU A 144 -12.03 2.08 22.15
N ALA A 145 -10.72 2.34 22.02
CA ALA A 145 -10.05 3.59 22.36
C ALA A 145 -8.79 3.80 21.50
N ASP A 146 -8.45 5.05 21.19
CA ASP A 146 -7.20 5.41 20.52
C ASP A 146 -5.97 5.03 21.37
N ASP A 147 -4.92 4.46 20.76
CA ASP A 147 -3.65 4.11 21.39
C ASP A 147 -2.55 5.06 20.87
N PRO A 148 -2.22 6.14 21.62
CA PRO A 148 -1.31 7.19 21.13
C PRO A 148 0.14 6.71 20.99
N GLU A 149 0.52 5.58 21.60
CA GLU A 149 1.89 5.04 21.51
C GLU A 149 2.16 4.37 20.16
N PHE A 150 1.12 3.78 19.54
CA PHE A 150 1.26 3.05 18.29
C PHE A 150 1.27 3.94 17.04
N HIS A 151 0.77 5.18 17.16
CA HIS A 151 0.54 6.11 16.06
C HIS A 151 -0.23 5.44 14.90
N SER A 152 -1.35 4.81 15.24
CA SER A 152 -2.18 3.97 14.37
C SER A 152 -2.80 4.71 13.18
N SER A 153 -3.04 6.01 13.34
CA SER A 153 -3.83 6.82 12.40
C SER A 153 -3.27 6.85 10.98
N LEU A 154 -4.17 7.08 10.02
CA LEU A 154 -3.85 7.22 8.60
C LEU A 154 -3.13 8.55 8.35
N ALA A 155 -1.80 8.51 8.37
CA ALA A 155 -0.92 9.66 8.23
C ALA A 155 -0.74 10.05 6.76
N VAL A 156 -1.41 11.15 6.37
CA VAL A 156 -1.33 11.74 5.03
C VAL A 156 -0.21 12.79 4.95
N ASP A 157 0.42 12.91 3.77
CA ASP A 157 1.32 14.00 3.38
C ASP A 157 0.76 15.38 3.83
N PRO A 158 1.54 16.19 4.57
CA PRO A 158 1.14 17.53 4.97
C PRO A 158 0.60 18.43 3.84
N LYS A 159 1.07 18.24 2.59
CA LYS A 159 0.58 18.96 1.41
C LYS A 159 -0.91 18.72 1.14
N TYR A 160 -1.42 17.51 1.40
CA TYR A 160 -2.80 17.12 1.09
C TYR A 160 -3.69 16.99 2.33
N ARG A 161 -3.13 17.03 3.54
CA ARG A 161 -3.86 16.85 4.80
C ARG A 161 -5.13 17.71 4.90
N ALA A 162 -5.02 19.03 4.73
CA ALA A 162 -6.16 19.93 4.83
C ALA A 162 -7.26 19.66 3.78
N PHE A 163 -6.89 19.15 2.60
CA PHE A 163 -7.84 18.73 1.58
C PHE A 163 -8.56 17.44 1.98
N VAL A 164 -7.84 16.44 2.51
CA VAL A 164 -8.44 15.19 3.00
C VAL A 164 -9.35 15.45 4.21
N GLU A 165 -8.90 16.26 5.18
CA GLU A 165 -9.69 16.66 6.34
C GLU A 165 -10.99 17.40 5.96
N GLU A 166 -10.96 18.27 4.94
CA GLU A 166 -12.17 18.93 4.44
C GLU A 166 -13.14 17.92 3.82
N ARG A 167 -12.64 16.99 3.00
CA ARG A 167 -13.47 15.97 2.33
C ARG A 167 -14.02 14.91 3.27
N LEU A 168 -13.35 14.64 4.40
CA LEU A 168 -13.85 13.76 5.45
C LEU A 168 -15.04 14.36 6.22
N LYS A 169 -15.21 15.69 6.25
CA LYS A 169 -16.40 16.33 6.87
C LYS A 169 -17.70 16.08 6.10
N ASP A 170 -17.60 15.77 4.80
CA ASP A 170 -18.74 15.42 3.95
C ASP A 170 -19.19 13.96 4.13
N VAL A 171 -18.37 13.13 4.79
CA VAL A 171 -18.67 11.72 5.05
C VAL A 171 -19.61 11.60 6.26
N GLN A 172 -20.60 10.71 6.19
CA GLN A 172 -21.49 10.47 7.33
C GLN A 172 -20.70 9.88 8.50
N PRO A 173 -20.97 10.32 9.76
CA PRO A 173 -20.30 9.76 10.92
C PRO A 173 -20.67 8.29 11.09
N VAL A 174 -19.64 7.46 11.26
CA VAL A 174 -19.77 6.03 11.57
C VAL A 174 -20.10 5.85 13.05
N PRO A 175 -20.95 4.88 13.45
CA PRO A 175 -21.16 4.54 14.87
C PRO A 175 -19.84 4.26 15.62
N GLU A 176 -19.76 4.64 16.89
CA GLU A 176 -18.55 4.45 17.72
C GLU A 176 -18.12 2.97 17.81
N GLU A 177 -19.10 2.07 17.87
CA GLU A 177 -18.93 0.61 17.85
C GLU A 177 -18.34 0.06 16.53
N GLU A 178 -18.46 0.82 15.43
CA GLU A 178 -17.92 0.51 14.10
C GLU A 178 -16.62 1.27 13.80
N TYR A 179 -16.42 2.48 14.34
CA TYR A 179 -15.30 3.37 14.04
C TYR A 179 -13.90 2.72 14.10
N TYR A 180 -13.68 1.80 15.06
CA TYR A 180 -12.41 1.11 15.25
C TYR A 180 -12.29 -0.23 14.48
N LEU A 181 -13.32 -0.67 13.76
CA LEU A 181 -13.31 -2.01 13.15
C LEU A 181 -12.37 -2.10 11.94
N PRO A 182 -11.71 -3.26 11.72
CA PRO A 182 -10.85 -3.51 10.57
C PRO A 182 -11.45 -3.13 9.21
N SER A 183 -12.72 -3.46 8.93
CA SER A 183 -13.41 -3.04 7.70
C SER A 183 -13.52 -1.52 7.58
N THR A 184 -14.03 -0.83 8.60
CA THR A 184 -14.15 0.64 8.64
C THR A 184 -12.80 1.34 8.46
N ARG A 185 -11.73 0.84 9.10
CA ARG A 185 -10.38 1.37 8.90
C ARG A 185 -9.86 1.13 7.47
N PHE A 186 -10.20 -0.01 6.85
CA PHE A 186 -9.88 -0.32 5.45
C PHE A 186 -10.64 0.57 4.46
N ASP A 187 -11.95 0.75 4.63
CA ASP A 187 -12.78 1.62 3.78
C ASP A 187 -12.34 3.10 3.89
N THR A 188 -11.96 3.53 5.09
CA THR A 188 -11.37 4.87 5.30
C THR A 188 -10.05 5.03 4.53
N ALA A 189 -9.20 4.01 4.54
CA ALA A 189 -7.96 4.00 3.74
C ALA A 189 -8.26 4.02 2.23
N ALA A 190 -9.23 3.22 1.76
CA ALA A 190 -9.66 3.21 0.35
C ALA A 190 -10.10 4.61 -0.12
N PHE A 191 -11.00 5.24 0.64
CA PHE A 191 -11.50 6.59 0.35
C PHE A 191 -10.38 7.63 0.31
N ILE A 192 -9.43 7.59 1.26
CA ILE A 192 -8.29 8.50 1.28
C ILE A 192 -7.35 8.26 0.09
N VAL A 193 -7.09 7.01 -0.29
CA VAL A 193 -6.28 6.68 -1.49
C VAL A 193 -6.94 7.22 -2.76
N GLU A 194 -8.25 7.05 -2.93
CA GLU A 194 -9.00 7.60 -4.07
C GLU A 194 -8.96 9.14 -4.11
N LEU A 195 -9.20 9.81 -2.98
CA LEU A 195 -9.11 11.27 -2.86
C LEU A 195 -7.72 11.78 -3.24
N LEU A 196 -6.65 11.13 -2.76
CA LEU A 196 -5.27 11.51 -3.03
C LEU A 196 -4.91 11.30 -4.51
N HIS A 197 -5.27 10.17 -5.12
CA HIS A 197 -5.08 9.96 -6.55
C HIS A 197 -5.78 11.04 -7.39
N ALA A 198 -7.06 11.33 -7.10
CA ALA A 198 -7.83 12.34 -7.81
C ALA A 198 -7.20 13.75 -7.68
N LYS A 199 -6.73 14.11 -6.47
CA LYS A 199 -6.10 15.40 -6.21
C LYS A 199 -4.72 15.53 -6.85
N MET A 200 -3.91 14.47 -6.82
CA MET A 200 -2.59 14.43 -7.47
C MET A 200 -2.73 14.60 -8.99
N ALA A 201 -3.66 13.88 -9.61
CA ALA A 201 -3.94 14.03 -11.04
C ALA A 201 -4.42 15.45 -11.40
N ALA A 202 -5.31 16.05 -10.59
CA ALA A 202 -5.76 17.42 -10.78
C ALA A 202 -4.65 18.47 -10.61
N ASP A 203 -3.65 18.21 -9.76
CA ASP A 203 -2.46 19.04 -9.57
C ASP A 203 -1.38 18.82 -10.64
N GLY A 204 -1.61 17.94 -11.62
CA GLY A 204 -0.62 17.58 -12.64
C GLY A 204 0.58 16.79 -12.09
N VAL A 205 0.45 16.18 -10.91
CA VAL A 205 1.48 15.32 -10.32
C VAL A 205 1.44 13.97 -11.04
N PRO A 206 2.55 13.53 -11.68
CA PRO A 206 2.58 12.24 -12.37
C PRO A 206 2.47 11.07 -11.38
N PRO A 207 1.99 9.90 -11.82
CA PRO A 207 2.07 8.67 -11.03
C PRO A 207 3.51 8.38 -10.60
N ALA A 208 3.70 8.03 -9.32
CA ALA A 208 5.00 7.74 -8.74
C ALA A 208 4.91 6.52 -7.82
N ARG A 209 6.01 5.77 -7.69
CA ARG A 209 6.18 4.76 -6.64
C ARG A 209 6.90 5.40 -5.46
N TYR A 210 6.19 5.60 -4.36
CA TYR A 210 6.79 5.97 -3.09
C TYR A 210 7.45 4.76 -2.43
N THR A 211 8.58 5.00 -1.80
CA THR A 211 9.40 4.03 -1.06
C THR A 211 9.59 4.50 0.37
N ARG A 212 10.23 3.70 1.24
CA ARG A 212 10.61 4.13 2.59
C ARG A 212 11.35 5.47 2.66
N ILE A 213 12.14 5.82 1.63
CA ILE A 213 12.97 7.05 1.62
C ILE A 213 12.09 8.31 1.45
N ASP A 214 10.85 8.15 1.01
CA ASP A 214 9.91 9.24 0.76
C ASP A 214 9.08 9.64 2.01
N TYR A 215 9.21 8.92 3.12
CA TYR A 215 8.46 9.12 4.38
C TYR A 215 9.34 9.70 5.50
#